data_AF-A0A482J568-F1
#
_entry.id   AF-A0A482J568-F1
#
_cell.length_a   1.000
_cell.length_b   1.000
_cell.length_c   1.000
_cell.angle_alpha   90.00
_cell.angle_beta   90.00
_cell.angle_gamma   90.00
#
_symmetry.space_group_name_H-M   'P 1'
#
loop_
_entity.id
_entity.type
_entity.pdbx_description
1 polymer ?
#
loop_
_entity_poly.entity_id
_entity_poly.type
_entity_poly.pdbx_seq_one_letter_code
_entity_poly.pdbx_strand_id
1 'polypeptide(L)'
;MESVKAPMKFDLAVTPLREVNQFLHKEAPATPGLQVKIENPNGAHAIAAGMNAPLDVTIEGHAGYYAAGMNHGASVTINGSAGTGVAENMMSGKVHVKGFASNAAGATAQGGLLVIDGDAGLRCAISLKGADVVVGGSVGSFSAFMAQAGNLVVLGDAGEALGDSLYEANIYVRGTVKSLGADCEEKPMGAAEREVLAGLLARAGHLDVDPFSFKRYGSARTLYNFHVDNAGAY
;
A
#
# COMPACT_ATOMS: atom_id res chain seq x y z
N MET A 1 9.19 -28.65 -16.99
CA MET A 1 8.38 -28.59 -15.77
C MET A 1 9.38 -28.38 -14.64
N GLU A 2 9.67 -27.13 -14.29
CA GLU A 2 10.62 -26.82 -13.21
C GLU A 2 10.06 -27.36 -11.89
N SER A 3 10.83 -28.20 -11.21
CA SER A 3 10.48 -28.69 -9.89
C SER A 3 10.41 -27.50 -8.94
N VAL A 4 9.21 -27.11 -8.53
CA VAL A 4 9.02 -26.09 -7.49
C VAL A 4 9.73 -26.59 -6.23
N LYS A 5 10.83 -25.95 -5.84
CA LYS A 5 11.51 -26.25 -4.58
C LYS A 5 10.55 -25.95 -3.43
N ALA A 6 10.51 -26.82 -2.43
CA ALA A 6 9.74 -26.56 -1.21
C ALA A 6 10.20 -25.23 -0.57
N PRO A 7 9.27 -24.44 0.01
CA PRO A 7 9.62 -23.16 0.60
C PRO A 7 10.53 -23.34 1.83
N MET A 8 11.48 -22.42 2.01
CA MET A 8 12.22 -22.29 3.27
C MET A 8 11.26 -21.81 4.35
N LYS A 9 11.23 -22.48 5.49
CA LYS A 9 10.27 -22.17 6.56
C LYS A 9 10.97 -21.59 7.79
N PHE A 10 10.37 -20.55 8.36
CA PHE A 10 10.70 -20.03 9.68
C PHE A 10 9.44 -20.04 10.55
N ASP A 11 9.61 -20.36 11.82
CA ASP A 11 8.55 -20.32 12.82
C ASP A 11 8.92 -19.27 13.87
N LEU A 12 8.17 -18.16 13.92
CA LEU A 12 8.45 -17.07 14.86
C LEU A 12 8.09 -17.41 16.32
N ALA A 13 7.47 -18.56 16.59
CA ALA A 13 7.30 -19.07 17.96
C ALA A 13 8.63 -19.55 18.57
N VAL A 14 9.61 -19.92 17.74
CA VAL A 14 10.88 -20.50 18.19
C VAL A 14 12.11 -19.84 17.58
N THR A 15 11.99 -19.19 16.42
CA THR A 15 13.06 -18.45 15.76
C THR A 15 12.91 -16.95 16.04
N PRO A 16 13.93 -16.28 16.62
CA PRO A 16 13.90 -14.84 16.80
C PRO A 16 13.73 -14.10 15.47
N LEU A 17 12.82 -13.13 15.42
CA LEU A 17 12.56 -12.33 14.22
C LEU A 17 13.82 -11.71 13.59
N ARG A 18 14.77 -11.29 14.42
CA ARG A 18 16.03 -10.71 13.94
C ARG A 18 16.78 -11.68 13.03
N GLU A 19 16.79 -12.96 13.37
CA GLU A 19 17.47 -14.00 12.58
C GLU A 19 16.74 -14.20 11.25
N VAL A 20 15.41 -14.24 11.27
CA VAL A 20 14.60 -14.33 10.03
C VAL A 20 14.87 -13.15 9.10
N ASN A 21 14.84 -11.92 9.60
CA ASN A 21 15.12 -10.74 8.77
C ASN A 21 16.59 -10.73 8.27
N GLN A 22 17.55 -11.13 9.10
CA GLN A 22 18.95 -11.25 8.67
C GLN A 22 19.13 -12.28 7.55
N PHE A 23 18.46 -13.42 7.65
CA PHE A 23 18.43 -14.42 6.58
C PHE A 23 17.85 -13.84 5.28
N LEU A 24 16.69 -13.16 5.37
CA LEU A 24 16.04 -12.51 4.23
C LEU A 24 16.94 -11.47 3.55
N HIS A 25 17.76 -10.74 4.32
CA HIS A 25 18.65 -9.71 3.79
C HIS A 25 19.97 -10.24 3.23
N LYS A 26 20.53 -11.29 3.83
CA LYS A 26 21.92 -11.72 3.56
C LYS A 26 22.03 -13.02 2.78
N GLU A 27 21.18 -14.00 3.08
CA GLU A 27 21.32 -15.37 2.59
C GLU A 27 20.32 -15.67 1.49
N ALA A 28 19.05 -15.32 1.69
CA ALA A 28 17.98 -15.57 0.72
C ALA A 28 18.30 -15.00 -0.69
N PRO A 29 18.89 -13.79 -0.86
CA PRO A 29 19.20 -13.24 -2.18
C PRO A 29 20.16 -14.09 -3.02
N ALA A 30 20.97 -14.95 -2.40
CA ALA A 30 21.89 -15.85 -3.10
C ALA A 30 21.19 -17.04 -3.77
N THR A 31 19.89 -17.23 -3.51
CA THR A 31 19.09 -18.33 -4.06
C THR A 31 17.92 -17.79 -4.89
N PRO A 32 18.10 -17.56 -6.20
CA PRO A 32 17.02 -17.12 -7.08
C PRO A 32 15.81 -18.06 -7.04
N GLY A 33 14.60 -17.48 -7.00
CA GLY A 33 13.36 -18.24 -6.93
C GLY A 33 13.07 -18.89 -5.57
N LEU A 34 13.85 -18.59 -4.54
CA LEU A 34 13.55 -19.05 -3.18
C LEU A 34 12.23 -18.45 -2.69
N GLN A 35 11.33 -19.33 -2.30
CA GLN A 35 10.14 -18.97 -1.54
C GLN A 35 10.42 -19.12 -0.05
N VAL A 36 10.06 -18.11 0.74
CA VAL A 36 10.20 -18.11 2.19
C VAL A 36 8.83 -18.04 2.82
N LYS A 37 8.56 -18.92 3.78
CA LYS A 37 7.32 -18.98 4.54
C LYS A 37 7.61 -18.73 6.00
N ILE A 38 6.90 -17.77 6.60
CA ILE A 38 7.04 -17.36 8.00
C ILE A 38 5.74 -17.70 8.72
N GLU A 39 5.80 -18.63 9.66
CA GLU A 39 4.67 -19.16 10.43
C GLU A 39 4.64 -18.56 11.85
N ASN A 40 3.46 -18.60 12.48
CA ASN A 40 3.21 -18.10 13.84
C ASN A 40 3.70 -16.67 14.12
N PRO A 41 3.40 -15.68 13.25
CA PRO A 41 3.91 -14.32 13.41
C PRO A 41 3.40 -13.62 14.68
N ASN A 42 2.23 -14.03 15.20
CA ASN A 42 1.64 -13.54 16.45
C ASN A 42 1.70 -12.00 16.63
N GLY A 43 1.47 -11.25 15.54
CA GLY A 43 1.51 -9.78 15.58
C GLY A 43 2.92 -9.17 15.68
N ALA A 44 3.99 -9.94 15.44
CA ALA A 44 5.36 -9.43 15.46
C ALA A 44 5.53 -8.28 14.46
N HIS A 45 6.24 -7.25 14.90
CA HIS A 45 6.46 -6.02 14.14
C HIS A 45 7.64 -6.20 13.17
N ALA A 46 7.68 -5.42 12.09
CA ALA A 46 8.80 -5.33 11.15
C ALA A 46 9.21 -6.66 10.48
N ILE A 47 8.27 -7.59 10.34
CA ILE A 47 8.49 -8.82 9.56
C ILE A 47 8.74 -8.44 8.10
N ALA A 48 9.81 -8.98 7.52
CA ALA A 48 10.23 -8.68 6.15
C ALA A 48 10.41 -7.16 5.89
N ALA A 49 10.80 -6.39 6.90
CA ALA A 49 11.17 -4.99 6.69
C ALA A 49 12.57 -4.88 6.05
N GLY A 50 12.78 -3.90 5.17
CA GLY A 50 14.07 -3.63 4.53
C GLY A 50 14.48 -4.66 3.46
N MET A 51 13.53 -5.34 2.83
CA MET A 51 13.81 -6.25 1.72
C MET A 51 14.51 -5.50 0.58
N ASN A 52 15.56 -6.09 0.01
CA ASN A 52 16.35 -5.47 -1.06
C ASN A 52 16.74 -6.49 -2.14
N ALA A 53 15.82 -7.40 -2.45
CA ALA A 53 16.00 -8.47 -3.44
C ALA A 53 14.63 -8.99 -3.93
N PRO A 54 14.54 -9.53 -5.15
CA PRO A 54 13.32 -10.13 -5.69
C PRO A 54 13.05 -11.50 -5.06
N LEU A 55 12.54 -11.49 -3.83
CA LEU A 55 12.17 -12.67 -3.04
C LEU A 55 10.66 -12.81 -2.95
N ASP A 56 10.18 -14.05 -2.82
CA ASP A 56 8.78 -14.34 -2.54
C ASP A 56 8.65 -14.77 -1.07
N VAL A 57 7.96 -13.96 -0.27
CA VAL A 57 7.81 -14.14 1.17
C VAL A 57 6.33 -14.24 1.52
N THR A 58 5.92 -15.33 2.16
CA THR A 58 4.58 -15.51 2.70
C THR A 58 4.61 -15.49 4.22
N ILE A 59 3.81 -14.62 4.84
CA ILE A 59 3.60 -14.53 6.29
C ILE A 59 2.24 -15.14 6.61
N GLU A 60 2.23 -16.25 7.34
CA GLU A 60 1.02 -16.98 7.70
C GLU A 60 0.40 -16.46 8.99
N GLY A 61 -0.48 -15.47 8.86
CA GLY A 61 -1.23 -14.89 9.96
C GLY A 61 -1.02 -13.38 10.09
N HIS A 62 -1.33 -12.87 11.28
CA HIS A 62 -1.32 -11.43 11.53
C HIS A 62 0.10 -10.88 11.73
N ALA A 63 0.40 -9.81 11.00
CA ALA A 63 1.63 -9.05 11.14
C ALA A 63 1.41 -7.77 11.94
N GLY A 64 2.42 -7.36 12.70
CA GLY A 64 2.38 -6.13 13.49
C GLY A 64 2.76 -4.88 12.69
N TYR A 65 3.32 -3.88 13.38
CA TYR A 65 3.68 -2.60 12.77
C TYR A 65 4.82 -2.75 11.76
N TYR A 66 4.81 -1.94 10.70
CA TYR A 66 5.90 -1.81 9.72
C TYR A 66 6.27 -3.11 8.98
N ALA A 67 5.37 -4.08 8.91
CA ALA A 67 5.58 -5.28 8.10
C ALA A 67 5.79 -4.90 6.63
N ALA A 68 6.76 -5.52 5.97
CA ALA A 68 7.18 -5.20 4.61
C ALA A 68 7.54 -3.72 4.35
N GLY A 69 7.81 -2.94 5.41
CA GLY A 69 8.30 -1.56 5.26
C GLY A 69 9.65 -1.54 4.54
N MET A 70 9.91 -0.47 3.78
CA MET A 70 11.12 -0.29 2.96
C MET A 70 11.34 -1.42 1.94
N ASN A 71 10.28 -2.13 1.53
CA ASN A 71 10.38 -3.18 0.54
C ASN A 71 10.94 -2.65 -0.78
N HIS A 72 11.98 -3.30 -1.29
CA HIS A 72 12.62 -2.98 -2.56
C HIS A 72 12.76 -4.28 -3.36
N GLY A 73 11.73 -4.56 -4.15
CA GLY A 73 11.73 -5.60 -5.18
C GLY A 73 11.12 -6.93 -4.75
N ALA A 74 10.87 -7.18 -3.47
CA ALA A 74 10.26 -8.43 -3.03
C ALA A 74 8.74 -8.45 -3.27
N SER A 75 8.20 -9.65 -3.39
CA SER A 75 6.77 -9.95 -3.30
C SER A 75 6.48 -10.51 -1.92
N VAL A 76 5.74 -9.76 -1.09
CA VAL A 76 5.37 -10.18 0.27
C VAL A 76 3.86 -10.38 0.36
N THR A 77 3.42 -11.58 0.72
CA THR A 77 2.00 -11.88 0.99
C THR A 77 1.81 -12.08 2.49
N ILE A 78 0.82 -11.39 3.07
CA ILE A 78 0.42 -11.53 4.48
C ILE A 78 -0.96 -12.18 4.48
N ASN A 79 -1.03 -13.46 4.88
CA ASN A 79 -2.27 -14.21 5.02
C ASN A 79 -3.01 -13.84 6.33
N GLY A 80 -3.29 -12.56 6.47
CA GLY A 80 -3.93 -11.97 7.64
C GLY A 80 -3.92 -10.45 7.56
N SER A 81 -4.31 -9.80 8.65
CA SER A 81 -4.21 -8.35 8.83
C SER A 81 -2.80 -7.86 9.17
N ALA A 82 -2.52 -6.59 8.92
CA ALA A 82 -1.27 -5.92 9.23
C ALA A 82 -1.48 -4.67 10.11
N GLY A 83 -0.55 -4.43 11.03
CA GLY A 83 -0.56 -3.26 11.90
C GLY A 83 -0.17 -1.96 11.19
N THR A 84 0.06 -0.90 11.98
CA THR A 84 0.39 0.45 11.48
C THR A 84 1.62 0.45 10.56
N GLY A 85 1.56 1.17 9.45
CA GLY A 85 2.73 1.40 8.59
C GLY A 85 3.14 0.21 7.72
N VAL A 86 2.23 -0.73 7.43
CA VAL A 86 2.52 -1.82 6.47
C VAL A 86 2.97 -1.22 5.13
N ALA A 87 4.06 -1.75 4.56
CA ALA A 87 4.69 -1.26 3.33
C ALA A 87 5.08 0.24 3.35
N GLU A 88 5.29 0.82 4.55
CA GLU A 88 5.80 2.19 4.67
C GLU A 88 7.15 2.33 3.96
N ASN A 89 7.31 3.41 3.20
CA ASN A 89 8.53 3.74 2.45
C ASN A 89 8.96 2.64 1.47
N MET A 90 8.00 1.85 0.96
CA MET A 90 8.26 0.86 -0.07
C MET A 90 8.77 1.52 -1.35
N MET A 91 9.86 0.99 -1.90
CA MET A 91 10.55 1.52 -3.08
C MET A 91 10.10 0.83 -4.37
N SER A 92 9.84 -0.48 -4.30
CA SER A 92 9.38 -1.30 -5.43
C SER A 92 8.91 -2.67 -4.95
N GLY A 93 8.42 -3.51 -5.87
CA GLY A 93 7.91 -4.84 -5.55
C GLY A 93 6.40 -4.86 -5.30
N LYS A 94 5.92 -5.88 -4.60
CA LYS A 94 4.50 -6.07 -4.28
C LYS A 94 4.33 -6.45 -2.80
N VAL A 95 3.36 -5.85 -2.14
CA VAL A 95 2.88 -6.29 -0.82
C VAL A 95 1.39 -6.57 -0.92
N HIS A 96 0.93 -7.74 -0.49
CA HIS A 96 -0.48 -8.13 -0.50
C HIS A 96 -0.92 -8.53 0.91
N VAL A 97 -1.77 -7.71 1.53
CA VAL A 97 -2.43 -7.99 2.81
C VAL A 97 -3.80 -8.61 2.53
N LYS A 98 -3.99 -9.87 2.93
CA LYS A 98 -5.27 -10.60 2.73
C LYS A 98 -6.37 -10.19 3.70
N GLY A 99 -6.02 -9.52 4.79
CA GLY A 99 -6.96 -8.98 5.77
C GLY A 99 -7.06 -7.46 5.71
N PHE A 100 -7.13 -6.85 6.90
CA PHE A 100 -7.21 -5.41 7.09
C PHE A 100 -5.82 -4.80 7.30
N ALA A 101 -5.64 -3.54 6.94
CA ALA A 101 -4.47 -2.77 7.31
C ALA A 101 -4.85 -1.68 8.33
N SER A 102 -4.02 -1.49 9.36
CA SER A 102 -4.21 -0.39 10.29
C SER A 102 -3.81 0.97 9.66
N ASN A 103 -3.58 1.96 10.50
CA ASN A 103 -3.23 3.32 10.08
C ASN A 103 -1.96 3.37 9.24
N ALA A 104 -1.85 4.39 8.38
CA ALA A 104 -0.64 4.72 7.64
C ALA A 104 -0.11 3.61 6.71
N ALA A 105 -0.98 2.71 6.24
CA ALA A 105 -0.61 1.73 5.22
C ALA A 105 -0.05 2.43 3.97
N GLY A 106 1.11 1.97 3.46
CA GLY A 106 1.77 2.57 2.30
C GLY A 106 2.28 4.00 2.52
N ALA A 107 2.41 4.47 3.76
CA ALA A 107 2.91 5.81 4.05
C ALA A 107 4.27 6.03 3.38
N THR A 108 4.46 7.18 2.72
CA THR A 108 5.72 7.56 2.05
C THR A 108 6.22 6.62 0.95
N ALA A 109 5.43 5.63 0.52
CA ALA A 109 5.85 4.67 -0.50
C ALA A 109 6.14 5.36 -1.83
N GLN A 110 7.27 5.01 -2.44
CA GLN A 110 7.85 5.66 -3.61
C GLN A 110 7.62 4.87 -4.90
N GLY A 111 7.36 3.56 -4.79
CA GLY A 111 7.07 2.71 -5.95
C GLY A 111 6.56 1.33 -5.58
N GLY A 112 6.14 0.58 -6.60
CA GLY A 112 5.57 -0.77 -6.47
C GLY A 112 4.06 -0.77 -6.16
N LEU A 113 3.53 -1.93 -5.78
CA LEU A 113 2.10 -2.14 -5.53
C LEU A 113 1.81 -2.66 -4.11
N LEU A 114 1.00 -1.94 -3.35
CA LEU A 114 0.37 -2.43 -2.12
C LEU A 114 -1.09 -2.79 -2.42
N VAL A 115 -1.49 -4.02 -2.10
CA VAL A 115 -2.88 -4.50 -2.18
C VAL A 115 -3.37 -4.88 -0.78
N ILE A 116 -4.55 -4.42 -0.41
CA ILE A 116 -5.21 -4.74 0.86
C ILE A 116 -6.61 -5.23 0.52
N ASP A 117 -6.96 -6.47 0.87
CA ASP A 117 -8.26 -7.04 0.53
C ASP A 117 -9.41 -6.45 1.37
N GLY A 118 -9.13 -6.12 2.64
CA GLY A 118 -10.09 -5.47 3.55
C GLY A 118 -9.98 -3.94 3.57
N ASP A 119 -10.38 -3.35 4.69
CA ASP A 119 -10.27 -1.91 4.96
C ASP A 119 -8.84 -1.50 5.35
N ALA A 120 -8.53 -0.22 5.11
CA ALA A 120 -7.34 0.45 5.63
C ALA A 120 -7.72 1.56 6.62
N GLY A 121 -6.92 1.72 7.68
CA GLY A 121 -7.17 2.71 8.73
C GLY A 121 -6.97 4.17 8.30
N LEU A 122 -6.77 5.04 9.30
CA LEU A 122 -6.52 6.47 9.10
C LEU A 122 -5.22 6.68 8.31
N ARG A 123 -5.16 7.76 7.53
CA ARG A 123 -3.94 8.19 6.84
C ARG A 123 -3.35 7.13 5.90
N CYS A 124 -4.18 6.27 5.33
CA CYS A 124 -3.74 5.35 4.27
C CYS A 124 -3.10 6.15 3.13
N ALA A 125 -1.93 5.71 2.65
CA ALA A 125 -1.15 6.40 1.62
C ALA A 125 -0.75 7.86 1.97
N ILE A 126 -0.59 8.20 3.25
CA ILE A 126 -0.08 9.52 3.64
C ILE A 126 1.31 9.77 3.07
N SER A 127 1.51 10.94 2.49
CA SER A 127 2.74 11.37 1.83
C SER A 127 3.23 10.40 0.75
N LEU A 128 2.31 9.75 0.01
CA LEU A 128 2.64 8.86 -1.11
C LEU A 128 3.55 9.55 -2.15
N LYS A 129 4.56 8.87 -2.66
CA LYS A 129 5.61 9.45 -3.51
C LYS A 129 5.80 8.72 -4.84
N GLY A 130 4.87 7.85 -5.23
CA GLY A 130 4.92 7.18 -6.53
C GLY A 130 4.47 5.73 -6.54
N ALA A 131 4.12 5.13 -5.39
CA ALA A 131 3.58 3.78 -5.36
C ALA A 131 2.09 3.72 -5.76
N ASP A 132 1.63 2.52 -6.08
CA ASP A 132 0.22 2.20 -6.26
C ASP A 132 -0.31 1.51 -5.00
N VAL A 133 -1.42 2.00 -4.45
CA VAL A 133 -2.11 1.41 -3.30
C VAL A 133 -3.55 1.08 -3.71
N VAL A 134 -3.96 -0.18 -3.56
CA VAL A 134 -5.32 -0.65 -3.85
C VAL A 134 -5.93 -1.25 -2.58
N VAL A 135 -7.08 -0.70 -2.17
CA VAL A 135 -7.83 -1.12 -0.99
C VAL A 135 -9.18 -1.68 -1.44
N GLY A 136 -9.41 -2.96 -1.16
CA GLY A 136 -10.63 -3.69 -1.49
C GLY A 136 -11.85 -3.26 -0.66
N GLY A 137 -11.60 -2.74 0.55
CA GLY A 137 -12.59 -2.13 1.42
C GLY A 137 -12.55 -0.60 1.40
N SER A 138 -12.84 -0.01 2.55
CA SER A 138 -12.88 1.44 2.79
C SER A 138 -11.57 1.96 3.38
N VAL A 139 -11.37 3.28 3.31
CA VAL A 139 -10.22 3.97 3.93
C VAL A 139 -10.66 4.97 4.99
N GLY A 140 -9.89 5.07 6.07
CA GLY A 140 -10.13 6.03 7.15
C GLY A 140 -9.85 7.49 6.77
N SER A 141 -10.15 8.40 7.70
CA SER A 141 -9.92 9.85 7.51
C SER A 141 -8.44 10.19 7.24
N PHE A 142 -8.22 11.32 6.56
CA PHE A 142 -6.92 11.85 6.16
C PHE A 142 -6.12 10.91 5.24
N SER A 143 -6.79 9.98 4.55
CA SER A 143 -6.13 9.15 3.55
C SER A 143 -5.65 10.01 2.38
N ALA A 144 -4.47 9.68 1.84
CA ALA A 144 -3.73 10.46 0.86
C ALA A 144 -3.36 11.89 1.30
N PHE A 145 -3.33 12.18 2.60
CA PHE A 145 -2.82 13.47 3.10
C PHE A 145 -1.37 13.70 2.61
N MET A 146 -1.07 14.85 2.01
CA MET A 146 0.24 15.21 1.45
C MET A 146 0.74 14.26 0.37
N ALA A 147 -0.14 13.49 -0.29
CA ALA A 147 0.28 12.57 -1.35
C ALA A 147 0.81 13.36 -2.56
N GLN A 148 2.02 13.01 -2.99
CA GLN A 148 2.81 13.74 -3.98
C GLN A 148 2.73 13.14 -5.37
N ALA A 149 2.74 11.81 -5.47
CA ALA A 149 2.66 11.07 -6.73
C ALA A 149 2.16 9.64 -6.45
N GLY A 150 1.76 8.93 -7.51
CA GLY A 150 1.24 7.56 -7.44
C GLY A 150 -0.28 7.52 -7.45
N ASN A 151 -0.83 6.37 -7.08
CA ASN A 151 -2.26 6.11 -7.14
C ASN A 151 -2.79 5.50 -5.85
N LEU A 152 -3.92 5.99 -5.34
CA LEU A 152 -4.73 5.34 -4.32
C LEU A 152 -6.06 4.90 -4.94
N VAL A 153 -6.38 3.62 -4.92
CA VAL A 153 -7.66 3.06 -5.38
C VAL A 153 -8.43 2.51 -4.19
N VAL A 154 -9.68 2.90 -4.01
CA VAL A 154 -10.56 2.50 -2.91
C VAL A 154 -11.85 1.94 -3.47
N LEU A 155 -12.11 0.66 -3.23
CA LEU A 155 -13.31 -0.04 -3.71
C LEU A 155 -14.53 0.24 -2.83
N GLY A 156 -14.33 0.60 -1.56
CA GLY A 156 -15.36 1.04 -0.62
C GLY A 156 -15.45 2.57 -0.48
N ASP A 157 -15.70 3.03 0.75
CA ASP A 157 -15.89 4.43 1.09
C ASP A 157 -14.59 5.11 1.54
N ALA A 158 -14.56 6.44 1.50
CA ALA A 158 -13.49 7.25 2.06
C ALA A 158 -14.00 8.14 3.20
N GLY A 159 -13.24 8.18 4.29
CA GLY A 159 -13.51 9.02 5.46
C GLY A 159 -13.35 10.53 5.21
N GLU A 160 -13.19 11.27 6.30
CA GLU A 160 -13.06 12.74 6.24
C GLU A 160 -11.71 13.18 5.69
N ALA A 161 -11.68 14.37 5.09
CA ALA A 161 -10.46 15.03 4.63
C ALA A 161 -9.62 14.17 3.66
N LEU A 162 -10.28 13.51 2.71
CA LEU A 162 -9.59 12.74 1.67
C LEU A 162 -8.71 13.66 0.81
N GLY A 163 -7.44 13.27 0.66
CA GLY A 163 -6.49 14.03 -0.15
C GLY A 163 -6.17 15.40 0.45
N ASP A 164 -6.15 15.56 1.77
CA ASP A 164 -5.73 16.82 2.36
C ASP A 164 -4.33 17.22 1.86
N SER A 165 -4.12 18.49 1.53
CA SER A 165 -2.86 19.00 0.94
C SER A 165 -2.30 18.13 -0.20
N LEU A 166 -3.16 17.71 -1.14
CA LEU A 166 -2.78 16.83 -2.25
C LEU A 166 -1.90 17.56 -3.28
N TYR A 167 -0.92 16.85 -3.86
CA TYR A 167 -0.18 17.30 -5.04
C TYR A 167 -0.53 16.42 -6.27
N GLU A 168 0.41 15.73 -6.89
CA GLU A 168 0.18 15.07 -8.20
C GLU A 168 -0.32 13.61 -8.09
N ALA A 169 -0.66 13.12 -6.90
CA ALA A 169 -1.22 11.78 -6.74
C ALA A 169 -2.68 11.70 -7.25
N ASN A 170 -3.05 10.56 -7.81
CA ASN A 170 -4.43 10.28 -8.24
C ASN A 170 -5.13 9.42 -7.20
N ILE A 171 -6.38 9.77 -6.87
CA ILE A 171 -7.21 8.98 -5.96
C ILE A 171 -8.46 8.54 -6.72
N TYR A 172 -8.77 7.25 -6.67
CA TYR A 172 -9.97 6.68 -7.29
C TYR A 172 -10.84 6.08 -6.18
N VAL A 173 -12.10 6.49 -6.09
CA VAL A 173 -13.04 5.98 -5.09
C VAL A 173 -14.31 5.51 -5.79
N ARG A 174 -14.71 4.27 -5.50
CA ARG A 174 -15.95 3.67 -6.01
C ARG A 174 -17.16 4.00 -5.12
N GLY A 175 -16.97 3.98 -3.81
CA GLY A 175 -18.00 4.32 -2.83
C GLY A 175 -18.17 5.82 -2.65
N THR A 176 -18.58 6.20 -1.44
CA THR A 176 -18.85 7.59 -1.06
C THR A 176 -17.62 8.22 -0.41
N VAL A 177 -17.33 9.47 -0.77
CA VAL A 177 -16.34 10.30 -0.07
C VAL A 177 -17.07 11.20 0.92
N LYS A 178 -16.73 11.09 2.22
CA LYS A 178 -17.41 11.87 3.26
C LYS A 178 -17.08 13.37 3.17
N SER A 179 -15.81 13.72 3.03
CA SER A 179 -15.36 15.09 2.75
C SER A 179 -13.97 15.10 2.12
N LEU A 180 -13.69 16.12 1.32
CA LEU A 180 -12.36 16.37 0.76
C LEU A 180 -11.54 17.21 1.73
N GLY A 181 -10.22 17.02 1.72
CA GLY A 181 -9.28 17.89 2.42
C GLY A 181 -8.94 19.13 1.60
N ALA A 182 -8.06 19.97 2.13
CA ALA A 182 -7.59 21.16 1.42
C ALA A 182 -6.86 20.77 0.12
N ASP A 183 -7.04 21.58 -0.92
CA ASP A 183 -6.41 21.40 -2.24
C ASP A 183 -6.73 20.07 -2.95
N CYS A 184 -7.87 19.45 -2.63
CA CYS A 184 -8.38 18.25 -3.30
C CYS A 184 -9.74 18.52 -3.94
N GLU A 185 -9.90 18.11 -5.20
CA GLU A 185 -11.16 18.23 -5.92
C GLU A 185 -11.46 16.97 -6.75
N GLU A 186 -12.73 16.77 -7.09
CA GLU A 186 -13.11 15.75 -8.08
C GLU A 186 -12.55 16.17 -9.45
N LYS A 187 -11.91 15.23 -10.15
CA LYS A 187 -11.29 15.43 -11.45
C LYS A 187 -12.03 14.63 -12.54
N PRO A 188 -11.99 15.08 -13.80
CA PRO A 188 -12.54 14.32 -14.91
C PRO A 188 -11.93 12.91 -15.02
N MET A 189 -12.76 11.94 -15.40
CA MET A 189 -12.37 10.54 -15.58
C MET A 189 -12.34 10.20 -17.09
N GLY A 190 -11.21 10.51 -17.73
CA GLY A 190 -10.97 10.29 -19.15
C GLY A 190 -10.56 8.85 -19.49
N ALA A 191 -10.28 8.58 -20.76
CA ALA A 191 -9.91 7.25 -21.23
C ALA A 191 -8.56 6.78 -20.64
N ALA A 192 -7.57 7.67 -20.58
CA ALA A 192 -6.25 7.36 -20.02
C ALA A 192 -6.33 7.02 -18.53
N GLU A 193 -7.11 7.77 -17.75
CA GLU A 193 -7.32 7.52 -16.33
C GLU A 193 -8.02 6.19 -16.09
N ARG A 194 -8.98 5.83 -16.95
CA ARG A 194 -9.68 4.54 -16.89
C ARG A 194 -8.77 3.37 -17.24
N GLU A 195 -7.86 3.55 -18.20
CA GLU A 195 -6.87 2.54 -18.55
C GLU A 195 -5.91 2.28 -17.38
N VAL A 196 -5.42 3.35 -16.73
CA VAL A 196 -4.62 3.24 -15.49
C VAL A 196 -5.41 2.48 -14.42
N LEU A 197 -6.64 2.89 -14.13
CA LEU A 197 -7.47 2.25 -13.12
C LEU A 197 -7.74 0.76 -13.43
N ALA A 198 -8.06 0.43 -14.69
CA ALA A 198 -8.27 -0.95 -15.11
C ALA A 198 -7.02 -1.81 -14.90
N GLY A 199 -5.83 -1.29 -15.21
CA GLY A 199 -4.56 -1.96 -14.95
C GLY A 199 -4.30 -2.20 -13.46
N LEU A 200 -4.63 -1.23 -12.60
CA LEU A 200 -4.50 -1.35 -11.15
C LEU A 200 -5.46 -2.40 -10.58
N LEU A 201 -6.73 -2.37 -10.99
CA LEU A 201 -7.73 -3.36 -10.61
C LEU A 201 -7.30 -4.77 -11.03
N ALA A 202 -6.81 -4.94 -12.27
CA ALA A 202 -6.30 -6.21 -12.75
C ALA A 202 -5.12 -6.74 -11.92
N ARG A 203 -4.12 -5.90 -11.63
CA ARG A 203 -2.93 -6.28 -10.82
C ARG A 203 -3.28 -6.59 -9.36
N ALA A 204 -4.35 -5.99 -8.85
CA ALA A 204 -4.89 -6.24 -7.51
C ALA A 204 -5.85 -7.46 -7.44
N GLY A 205 -6.34 -7.97 -8.58
CA GLY A 205 -7.22 -9.13 -8.64
C GLY A 205 -8.72 -8.81 -8.72
N HIS A 206 -9.08 -7.58 -9.11
CA HIS A 206 -10.46 -7.06 -9.22
C HIS A 206 -10.90 -6.88 -10.68
N LEU A 207 -10.71 -7.90 -11.52
CA LEU A 207 -11.03 -7.87 -12.96
C LEU A 207 -12.53 -7.73 -13.26
N ASP A 208 -13.38 -8.08 -12.29
CA ASP A 208 -14.83 -8.01 -12.35
C ASP A 208 -15.37 -6.62 -11.99
N VAL A 209 -14.53 -5.71 -11.50
CA VAL A 209 -14.92 -4.37 -11.09
C VAL A 209 -14.83 -3.41 -12.27
N ASP A 210 -15.95 -2.77 -12.59
CA ASP A 210 -16.05 -1.79 -13.67
C ASP A 210 -15.33 -0.47 -13.32
N PRO A 211 -14.29 -0.05 -14.08
CA PRO A 211 -13.64 1.25 -13.90
C PRO A 211 -14.59 2.44 -14.08
N PHE A 212 -15.75 2.26 -14.74
CA PHE A 212 -16.78 3.30 -14.84
C PHE A 212 -17.55 3.59 -13.56
N SER A 213 -17.45 2.70 -12.56
CA SER A 213 -18.06 2.90 -11.25
C SER A 213 -17.26 3.80 -10.30
N PHE A 214 -16.11 4.34 -10.73
CA PHE A 214 -15.25 5.17 -9.89
C PHE A 214 -15.34 6.65 -10.24
N LYS A 215 -15.17 7.46 -9.20
CA LYS A 215 -14.80 8.87 -9.31
C LYS A 215 -13.29 9.01 -9.10
N ARG A 216 -12.73 10.07 -9.67
CA ARG A 216 -11.31 10.44 -9.51
C ARG A 216 -11.20 11.75 -8.75
N TYR A 217 -10.21 11.84 -7.88
CA TYR A 217 -9.84 13.03 -7.14
C TYR A 217 -8.34 13.31 -7.35
N GLY A 218 -7.97 14.58 -7.30
CA GLY A 218 -6.61 15.06 -7.55
C GLY A 218 -6.43 16.49 -7.06
N SER A 219 -5.20 16.99 -7.06
CA SER A 219 -4.92 18.33 -6.53
C SER A 219 -5.64 19.43 -7.30
N ALA A 220 -6.21 20.39 -6.57
CA ALA A 220 -6.73 21.63 -7.14
C ALA A 220 -5.59 22.60 -7.55
N ARG A 221 -4.34 22.30 -7.18
CA ARG A 221 -3.11 23.06 -7.45
C ARG A 221 -3.13 24.50 -6.91
N THR A 222 -3.88 24.72 -5.84
CA THR A 222 -4.03 26.02 -5.16
C THR A 222 -2.92 26.28 -4.13
N LEU A 223 -2.31 25.23 -3.58
CA LEU A 223 -1.24 25.34 -2.58
C LEU A 223 0.18 25.23 -3.16
N TYR A 224 0.32 25.24 -4.49
CA TYR A 224 1.61 25.04 -5.17
C TYR A 224 2.54 26.25 -5.04
N ASN A 225 1.96 27.43 -4.83
CA ASN A 225 2.68 28.67 -4.62
C ASN A 225 2.22 29.28 -3.29
N PHE A 226 3.17 29.82 -2.53
CA PHE A 226 2.85 30.57 -1.32
C PHE A 226 2.22 31.91 -1.70
N HIS A 227 0.93 32.08 -1.40
CA HIS A 227 0.22 33.34 -1.55
C HIS A 227 -0.13 33.84 -0.14
N VAL A 228 0.42 35.00 0.25
CA VAL A 228 0.18 35.64 1.56
C VAL A 228 -1.31 35.78 1.88
N ASP A 229 -2.13 36.01 0.85
CA ASP A 229 -3.58 36.19 0.98
C ASP A 229 -4.32 34.88 1.34
N ASN A 230 -3.68 33.73 1.14
CA ASN A 230 -4.23 32.40 1.45
C ASN A 230 -3.77 31.88 2.83
N ALA A 231 -3.17 32.71 3.69
CA ALA A 231 -2.62 32.30 4.99
C ALA A 231 -3.60 31.52 5.90
N GLY A 232 -4.91 31.68 5.72
CA GLY A 232 -5.95 30.95 6.45
C GLY A 232 -6.44 29.65 5.78
N ALA A 233 -5.91 29.31 4.61
CA ALA A 233 -6.24 28.11 3.83
C ALA A 233 -5.09 27.08 3.77
N TYR A 234 -3.93 27.39 4.37
CA TYR A 234 -2.81 26.47 4.61
C TYR A 234 -2.94 25.75 5.95
#